data_AF-G7PQY6-F1
#
_entry.id   AF-G7PQY6-F1
#
_cell.length_a   1.000
_cell.length_b   1.000
_cell.length_c   1.000
_cell.angle_alpha   90.00
_cell.angle_beta   90.00
_cell.angle_gamma   90.00
#
_symmetry.space_group_name_H-M   'P 1'
#
loop_
_entity.id
_entity.type
_entity.pdbx_description
1 polymer ?
#
loop_
_entity_poly.entity_id
_entity_poly.type
_entity_poly.pdbx_seq_one_letter_code
_entity_poly.pdbx_strand_id
1 'polypeptide(L)'
;MPTFNGSVFMPSAFILIGIPGLESVQCWIGIPFSAMYLIGVIGNSLILVIIKHENSLHIPMYIFLAMLAGTDIALNTCILPKMLGIFWFHLPEISFDACLLQMWLIHSFQAIESGILLAMALDRYVAICIPLRHATIFSPQFLTHIGLGVTLRAAILIIPSLGLIKCCLKHYRTTVVSHSYCEHMAIVKLAIEDIRVNKIYGLFVAFAILGFDIIFITLSYVQIFITVFQLPQKEARFKAFNTCIAHICVFLQFYLLAFFSFFTHRFGSHIPPYVHILLSNLYLLVPPFLNPIVYGVKTKQIRDHVLKVFFFKKVT
;
A
#
# COMPACT_ATOMS: atom_id res chain seq x y z
N MET A 1 33.69 -17.72 18.41
CA MET A 1 33.01 -17.00 17.31
C MET A 1 33.92 -15.85 16.90
N PRO A 2 34.45 -15.80 15.66
CA PRO A 2 35.27 -14.67 15.27
C PRO A 2 34.35 -13.46 15.05
N THR A 3 34.56 -12.41 15.82
CA THR A 3 34.01 -11.07 15.59
C THR A 3 34.62 -10.51 14.31
N PHE A 4 33.83 -10.44 13.24
CA PHE A 4 34.21 -9.67 12.05
C PHE A 4 34.17 -8.18 12.42
N ASN A 5 35.31 -7.64 12.88
CA ASN A 5 35.53 -6.21 13.12
C ASN A 5 35.86 -5.49 11.80
N GLY A 6 35.06 -5.70 10.76
CA GLY A 6 35.25 -5.06 9.46
C GLY A 6 33.95 -4.42 8.98
N SER A 7 33.97 -3.12 8.71
CA SER A 7 32.91 -2.48 7.93
C SER A 7 32.94 -2.99 6.49
N VAL A 8 31.78 -3.21 5.88
CA VAL A 8 31.66 -3.61 4.47
C VAL A 8 31.55 -2.37 3.60
N PHE A 9 32.56 -2.13 2.77
CA PHE A 9 32.54 -1.08 1.76
C PHE A 9 31.72 -1.54 0.55
N MET A 10 30.72 -0.75 0.17
CA MET A 10 29.84 -0.94 -1.00
C MET A 10 29.44 -2.41 -1.21
N PRO A 11 28.58 -2.96 -0.33
CA PRO A 11 28.18 -4.36 -0.43
C PRO A 11 27.55 -4.66 -1.78
N SER A 12 27.95 -5.77 -2.41
CA SER A 12 27.34 -6.26 -3.65
C SER A 12 25.92 -6.82 -3.42
N ALA A 13 25.68 -7.35 -2.22
CA ALA A 13 24.41 -7.96 -1.82
C ALA A 13 24.12 -7.79 -0.32
N PHE A 14 22.84 -7.90 0.01
CA PHE A 14 22.31 -7.99 1.37
C PHE A 14 21.69 -9.36 1.62
N ILE A 15 21.67 -9.77 2.89
CA ILE A 15 21.06 -11.01 3.36
C ILE A 15 19.81 -10.63 4.17
N LEU A 16 18.63 -10.88 3.60
CA LEU A 16 17.34 -10.67 4.27
C LEU A 16 16.98 -11.91 5.10
N ILE A 17 16.89 -11.75 6.42
CA ILE A 17 16.63 -12.90 7.33
C ILE A 17 15.14 -13.21 7.50
N GLY A 18 14.23 -12.37 7.00
CA GLY A 18 12.80 -12.59 7.15
C GLY A 18 12.26 -11.99 8.45
N ILE A 19 11.75 -12.86 9.34
CA ILE A 19 11.16 -12.46 10.63
C ILE A 19 12.11 -12.90 11.77
N PRO A 20 12.89 -11.97 12.34
CA PRO A 20 13.86 -12.25 13.39
C PRO A 20 13.22 -12.90 14.62
N GLY A 21 13.79 -13.99 15.12
CA GLY A 21 13.26 -14.76 16.25
C GLY A 21 12.12 -15.72 15.90
N LEU A 22 11.66 -15.74 14.64
CA LEU A 22 10.66 -16.68 14.13
C LEU A 22 11.18 -17.45 12.90
N GLU A 23 12.50 -17.54 12.73
CA GLU A 23 13.14 -18.17 11.57
C GLU A 23 12.83 -19.68 11.48
N SER A 24 12.63 -20.34 12.63
CA SER A 24 12.26 -21.76 12.69
C SER A 24 10.81 -22.04 12.25
N VAL A 25 9.94 -21.03 12.33
CA VAL A 25 8.50 -21.17 12.02
C VAL A 25 8.06 -20.34 10.81
N GLN A 26 8.97 -19.58 10.19
CA GLN A 26 8.67 -18.71 9.04
C GLN A 26 8.06 -19.48 7.86
N CYS A 27 8.40 -20.76 7.69
CA CYS A 27 7.78 -21.61 6.66
C CYS A 27 6.26 -21.71 6.85
N TRP A 28 5.80 -21.88 8.09
CA TRP A 28 4.38 -21.89 8.45
C TRP A 28 3.73 -20.52 8.29
N ILE A 29 4.46 -19.43 8.59
CA ILE A 29 3.99 -18.05 8.38
C ILE A 29 3.85 -17.72 6.88
N GLY A 30 4.66 -18.34 6.02
CA GLY A 30 4.55 -18.19 4.57
C GLY A 30 3.22 -18.67 4.00
N ILE A 31 2.59 -19.68 4.62
CA ILE A 31 1.30 -20.25 4.15
C ILE A 31 0.17 -19.20 4.16
N PRO A 32 -0.17 -18.54 5.30
CA PRO A 32 -1.22 -17.53 5.30
C PRO A 32 -0.87 -16.32 4.42
N PHE A 33 0.40 -15.90 4.36
CA PHE A 33 0.81 -14.79 3.49
C PHE A 33 0.69 -15.14 2.00
N SER A 34 1.02 -16.36 1.61
CA SER A 34 0.79 -16.85 0.25
C SER A 34 -0.71 -16.94 -0.07
N ALA A 35 -1.54 -17.37 0.88
CA ALA A 35 -2.99 -17.40 0.67
C ALA A 35 -3.55 -15.98 0.48
N MET A 36 -3.14 -15.02 1.32
CA MET A 36 -3.51 -13.60 1.17
C MET A 36 -3.06 -13.04 -0.18
N TYR A 37 -1.84 -13.35 -0.61
CA TYR A 37 -1.32 -12.96 -1.92
C TYR A 37 -2.19 -13.47 -3.06
N LEU A 38 -2.47 -14.78 -3.10
CA LEU A 38 -3.27 -15.40 -4.15
C LEU A 38 -4.68 -14.82 -4.18
N ILE A 39 -5.33 -14.69 -3.03
CA ILE A 39 -6.68 -14.12 -2.94
C ILE A 39 -6.67 -12.64 -3.37
N GLY A 40 -5.69 -11.86 -2.92
CA GLY A 40 -5.53 -10.46 -3.32
C GLY A 40 -5.31 -10.29 -4.82
N VAL A 41 -4.42 -11.10 -5.43
CA VAL A 41 -4.17 -11.07 -6.88
C VAL A 41 -5.42 -11.47 -7.65
N ILE A 42 -6.09 -12.56 -7.26
CA ILE A 42 -7.32 -13.03 -7.91
C ILE A 42 -8.42 -11.97 -7.80
N GLY A 43 -8.65 -11.43 -6.60
CA GLY A 43 -9.69 -10.44 -6.33
C GLY A 43 -9.48 -9.14 -7.11
N ASN A 44 -8.28 -8.58 -7.07
CA ASN A 44 -7.94 -7.37 -7.81
C ASN A 44 -7.94 -7.59 -9.33
N SER A 45 -7.49 -8.75 -9.81
CA SER A 45 -7.57 -9.10 -11.24
C SER A 45 -9.02 -9.21 -11.71
N LEU A 46 -9.90 -9.79 -10.90
CA LEU A 46 -11.32 -9.88 -11.20
C LEU A 46 -11.97 -8.49 -11.27
N ILE A 47 -11.62 -7.59 -10.37
CA ILE A 47 -12.06 -6.17 -10.42
C ILE A 47 -11.65 -5.53 -11.74
N LEU A 48 -10.37 -5.67 -12.13
CA LEU A 48 -9.87 -5.13 -13.39
C LEU A 48 -10.62 -5.69 -14.60
N VAL A 49 -10.87 -7.00 -14.63
CA VAL A 49 -11.60 -7.66 -15.73
C VAL A 49 -13.05 -7.17 -15.80
N ILE A 50 -13.73 -7.08 -14.66
CA ILE A 50 -15.13 -6.60 -14.60
C ILE A 50 -15.21 -5.16 -15.10
N ILE A 51 -14.35 -4.27 -14.61
CA ILE A 51 -14.36 -2.85 -15.02
C ILE A 51 -14.03 -2.73 -16.51
N LYS A 52 -13.06 -3.48 -17.02
CA LYS A 52 -12.68 -3.46 -18.45
C LYS A 52 -13.82 -3.92 -19.37
N HIS A 53 -14.63 -4.87 -18.94
CA HIS A 53 -15.68 -5.46 -19.79
C HIS A 53 -17.01 -4.70 -19.70
N GLU A 54 -17.34 -4.17 -18.53
CA GLU A 54 -18.62 -3.53 -18.27
C GLU A 54 -18.52 -2.01 -18.46
N ASN A 55 -18.89 -1.53 -19.65
CA ASN A 55 -18.82 -0.09 -20.00
C ASN A 55 -19.63 0.80 -19.04
N SER A 56 -20.69 0.27 -18.42
CA SER A 56 -21.47 1.04 -17.43
C SER A 56 -20.69 1.36 -16.14
N LEU A 57 -19.57 0.66 -15.90
CA LEU A 57 -18.65 0.92 -14.80
C LEU A 57 -17.55 1.94 -15.16
N HIS A 58 -17.48 2.48 -16.37
CA HIS A 58 -16.48 3.50 -16.73
C HIS A 58 -16.81 4.90 -16.17
N ILE A 59 -17.16 4.96 -14.90
CA ILE A 59 -17.35 6.19 -14.12
C ILE A 59 -16.14 6.44 -13.21
N PRO A 60 -15.86 7.70 -12.81
CA PRO A 60 -14.68 8.11 -12.04
C PRO A 60 -14.25 7.18 -10.91
N MET A 61 -15.20 6.83 -10.04
CA MET A 61 -14.94 5.98 -8.88
C MET A 61 -14.37 4.60 -9.24
N TYR A 62 -14.91 3.95 -10.27
CA TYR A 62 -14.43 2.63 -10.67
C TYR A 62 -13.12 2.70 -11.45
N ILE A 63 -12.84 3.80 -12.14
CA ILE A 63 -11.51 4.02 -12.73
C ILE A 63 -10.46 4.12 -11.62
N PHE A 64 -10.73 4.86 -10.54
CA PHE A 64 -9.85 4.86 -9.37
C PHE A 64 -9.73 3.47 -8.72
N LEU A 65 -10.82 2.71 -8.65
CA LEU A 65 -10.79 1.34 -8.16
C LEU A 65 -9.93 0.42 -9.04
N ALA A 66 -9.94 0.59 -10.37
CA ALA A 66 -9.06 -0.15 -11.27
C ALA A 66 -7.58 0.24 -11.06
N MET A 67 -7.29 1.53 -10.90
CA MET A 67 -5.93 1.98 -10.57
C MET A 67 -5.45 1.43 -9.23
N LEU A 68 -6.33 1.41 -8.22
CA LEU A 68 -6.06 0.82 -6.91
C LEU A 68 -5.76 -0.67 -7.05
N ALA A 69 -6.62 -1.42 -7.75
CA ALA A 69 -6.45 -2.86 -7.97
C ALA A 69 -5.13 -3.20 -8.69
N GLY A 70 -4.73 -2.41 -9.70
CA GLY A 70 -3.44 -2.56 -10.37
C GLY A 70 -2.26 -2.29 -9.44
N THR A 71 -2.38 -1.25 -8.61
CA THR A 71 -1.36 -0.88 -7.61
C THR A 71 -1.21 -1.95 -6.54
N ASP A 72 -2.34 -2.49 -6.05
CA ASP A 72 -2.42 -3.56 -5.05
C ASP A 72 -1.73 -4.85 -5.54
N ILE A 73 -1.96 -5.24 -6.80
CA ILE A 73 -1.26 -6.38 -7.42
C ILE A 73 0.24 -6.11 -7.50
N ALA A 74 0.63 -4.93 -7.99
CA ALA A 74 2.04 -4.58 -8.18
C ALA A 74 2.80 -4.54 -6.85
N LEU A 75 2.23 -3.91 -5.81
CA LEU A 75 2.80 -3.83 -4.47
C LEU A 75 3.02 -5.23 -3.88
N ASN A 76 1.98 -6.06 -3.88
CA ASN A 76 2.08 -7.45 -3.42
C ASN A 76 3.13 -8.25 -4.20
N THR A 77 3.19 -8.10 -5.51
CA THR A 77 4.14 -8.82 -6.36
C THR A 77 5.60 -8.39 -6.10
N CYS A 78 5.84 -7.17 -5.63
CA CYS A 78 7.19 -6.71 -5.29
C CYS A 78 7.73 -7.33 -3.99
N ILE A 79 6.84 -7.68 -3.06
CA ILE A 79 7.22 -8.10 -1.70
C ILE A 79 7.18 -9.62 -1.54
N LEU A 80 6.10 -10.25 -1.99
CA LEU A 80 5.74 -11.61 -1.62
C LEU A 80 6.67 -12.66 -2.23
N PRO A 81 7.03 -12.59 -3.53
CA PRO A 81 7.95 -13.56 -4.11
C PRO A 81 9.28 -13.61 -3.37
N LYS A 82 9.83 -12.45 -2.98
CA LYS A 82 11.08 -12.40 -2.23
C LYS A 82 10.90 -12.96 -0.81
N MET A 83 9.81 -12.58 -0.12
CA MET A 83 9.50 -13.09 1.21
C MET A 83 9.31 -14.61 1.23
N LEU A 84 8.57 -15.18 0.28
CA LEU A 84 8.38 -16.62 0.15
C LEU A 84 9.68 -17.33 -0.27
N GLY A 85 10.52 -16.68 -1.08
CA GLY A 85 11.88 -17.12 -1.37
C GLY A 85 12.71 -17.34 -0.11
N ILE A 86 12.61 -16.44 0.87
CA ILE A 86 13.27 -16.58 2.17
C ILE A 86 12.64 -17.74 2.96
N PHE A 87 11.30 -17.77 3.05
CA PHE A 87 10.59 -18.65 3.98
C PHE A 87 10.56 -20.13 3.56
N TRP A 88 10.53 -20.41 2.26
CA TRP A 88 10.34 -21.77 1.72
C TRP A 88 11.55 -22.31 0.97
N PHE A 89 12.34 -21.43 0.35
CA PHE A 89 13.43 -21.83 -0.55
C PHE A 89 14.82 -21.47 -0.02
N HIS A 90 14.91 -20.87 1.17
CA HIS A 90 16.17 -20.42 1.77
C HIS A 90 16.98 -19.52 0.83
N LEU A 91 16.32 -18.55 0.16
CA LEU A 91 16.93 -17.57 -0.74
C LEU A 91 17.00 -16.16 -0.09
N PRO A 92 17.84 -15.94 0.95
CA PRO A 92 17.91 -14.67 1.66
C PRO A 92 18.64 -13.57 0.89
N GLU A 93 19.54 -13.93 -0.01
CA GLU A 93 20.41 -12.99 -0.71
C GLU A 93 19.67 -12.14 -1.74
N ILE A 94 19.96 -10.84 -1.78
CA ILE A 94 19.46 -9.89 -2.78
C ILE A 94 20.59 -8.93 -3.14
N SER A 95 20.79 -8.67 -4.44
CA SER A 95 21.81 -7.70 -4.85
C SER A 95 21.44 -6.29 -4.37
N PHE A 96 22.45 -5.45 -4.14
CA PHE A 96 22.26 -4.08 -3.65
C PHE A 96 21.29 -3.28 -4.54
N ASP A 97 21.50 -3.33 -5.86
CA ASP A 97 20.64 -2.62 -6.82
C ASP A 97 19.21 -3.19 -6.87
N ALA A 98 19.04 -4.51 -6.77
CA ALA A 98 17.72 -5.11 -6.70
C ALA A 98 16.98 -4.73 -5.40
N CYS A 99 17.72 -4.57 -4.30
CA CYS A 99 17.18 -4.15 -3.03
C CYS A 99 16.70 -2.69 -3.07
N LEU A 100 17.48 -1.79 -3.68
CA LEU A 100 17.07 -0.41 -3.92
C LEU A 100 15.86 -0.32 -4.86
N LEU A 101 15.83 -1.13 -5.92
CA LEU A 101 14.69 -1.20 -6.83
C LEU A 101 13.43 -1.70 -6.11
N GLN A 102 13.54 -2.76 -5.31
CA GLN A 102 12.43 -3.29 -4.52
C GLN A 102 11.91 -2.21 -3.55
N MET A 103 12.79 -1.51 -2.84
CA MET A 103 12.44 -0.42 -1.94
C MET A 103 11.70 0.71 -2.66
N TRP A 104 12.20 1.12 -3.83
CA TRP A 104 11.57 2.16 -4.64
C TRP A 104 10.17 1.78 -5.08
N LEU A 105 10.00 0.55 -5.58
CA LEU A 105 8.70 0.04 -6.03
C LEU A 105 7.70 0.01 -4.88
N ILE A 106 8.10 -0.54 -3.72
CA ILE A 106 7.24 -0.64 -2.54
C ILE A 106 6.73 0.74 -2.13
N HIS A 107 7.64 1.68 -1.89
CA HIS A 107 7.25 3.01 -1.43
C HIS A 107 6.48 3.78 -2.51
N SER A 108 6.80 3.58 -3.80
CA SER A 108 6.09 4.26 -4.89
C SER A 108 4.66 3.76 -5.00
N PHE A 109 4.44 2.45 -4.93
CA PHE A 109 3.09 1.89 -4.96
C PHE A 109 2.29 2.27 -3.71
N GLN A 110 2.88 2.29 -2.51
CA GLN A 110 2.20 2.79 -1.31
C GLN A 110 1.79 4.27 -1.44
N ALA A 111 2.65 5.10 -2.03
CA ALA A 111 2.36 6.50 -2.27
C ALA A 111 1.26 6.71 -3.31
N ILE A 112 1.27 5.89 -4.38
CA ILE A 112 0.21 5.87 -5.39
C ILE A 112 -1.11 5.40 -4.77
N GLU A 113 -1.10 4.33 -3.97
CA GLU A 113 -2.26 3.82 -3.23
C GLU A 113 -2.89 4.92 -2.37
N SER A 114 -2.09 5.58 -1.53
CA SER A 114 -2.51 6.72 -0.71
C SER A 114 -3.12 7.87 -1.54
N GLY A 115 -2.48 8.23 -2.65
CA GLY A 115 -2.97 9.27 -3.57
C GLY A 115 -4.28 8.90 -4.27
N ILE A 116 -4.46 7.62 -4.63
CA ILE A 116 -5.72 7.11 -5.19
C ILE A 116 -6.83 7.16 -4.15
N LEU A 117 -6.55 6.76 -2.89
CA LEU A 117 -7.53 6.86 -1.80
C LEU A 117 -7.96 8.31 -1.55
N LEU A 118 -7.03 9.27 -1.64
CA LEU A 118 -7.35 10.70 -1.62
C LEU A 118 -8.26 11.10 -2.79
N ALA A 119 -7.93 10.67 -4.01
CA ALA A 119 -8.75 10.96 -5.18
C ALA A 119 -10.17 10.38 -5.07
N MET A 120 -10.31 9.17 -4.52
CA MET A 120 -11.61 8.56 -4.24
C MET A 120 -12.41 9.33 -3.19
N ALA A 121 -11.75 9.85 -2.15
CA ALA A 121 -12.40 10.71 -1.15
C ALA A 121 -12.89 12.04 -1.77
N LEU A 122 -12.08 12.65 -2.63
CA LEU A 122 -12.46 13.86 -3.37
C LEU A 122 -13.63 13.61 -4.33
N ASP A 123 -13.63 12.47 -5.03
CA ASP A 123 -14.76 12.06 -5.89
C ASP A 123 -16.05 11.95 -5.07
N ARG A 124 -16.02 11.26 -3.92
CA ARG A 124 -17.19 11.16 -3.03
C ARG A 124 -17.62 12.51 -2.49
N TYR A 125 -16.68 13.37 -2.11
CA TYR A 125 -16.97 14.71 -1.64
C TYR A 125 -17.72 15.52 -2.69
N VAL A 126 -17.20 15.59 -3.92
CA VAL A 126 -17.86 16.35 -5.00
C VAL A 126 -19.18 15.72 -5.39
N ALA A 127 -19.28 14.38 -5.44
CA ALA A 127 -20.52 13.69 -5.80
C ALA A 127 -21.67 13.95 -4.79
N ILE A 128 -21.35 14.12 -3.50
CA ILE A 128 -22.36 14.32 -2.44
C ILE A 128 -22.60 15.80 -2.18
N CYS A 129 -21.54 16.59 -2.06
CA CYS A 129 -21.63 18.00 -1.63
C CYS A 129 -21.90 18.96 -2.80
N ILE A 130 -21.50 18.60 -4.02
CA ILE A 130 -21.63 19.46 -5.21
C ILE A 130 -22.09 18.64 -6.43
N PRO A 131 -23.23 17.93 -6.35
CA PRO A 131 -23.63 16.94 -7.35
C PRO A 131 -23.78 17.53 -8.76
N LEU A 132 -24.25 18.78 -8.88
CA LEU A 132 -24.45 19.46 -10.17
C LEU A 132 -23.16 19.68 -10.97
N ARG A 133 -21.99 19.74 -10.30
CA ARG A 133 -20.69 19.98 -10.95
C ARG A 133 -19.85 18.72 -11.09
N HIS A 134 -20.32 17.58 -10.58
CA HIS A 134 -19.52 16.34 -10.55
C HIS A 134 -19.08 15.91 -11.95
N ALA A 135 -20.00 15.86 -12.92
CA ALA A 135 -19.70 15.45 -14.29
C ALA A 135 -18.71 16.39 -15.01
N THR A 136 -18.73 17.68 -14.67
CA THR A 136 -17.82 18.68 -15.26
C THR A 136 -16.42 18.61 -14.63
N ILE A 137 -16.34 18.36 -13.32
CA ILE A 137 -15.08 18.30 -12.59
C ILE A 137 -14.35 16.98 -12.87
N PHE A 138 -15.05 15.85 -12.76
CA PHE A 138 -14.48 14.52 -12.96
C PHE A 138 -14.59 14.06 -14.42
N SER A 139 -14.02 14.86 -15.32
CA SER A 139 -13.90 14.49 -16.73
C SER A 139 -12.83 13.40 -16.94
N PRO A 140 -12.87 12.63 -18.04
CA PRO A 140 -11.85 11.61 -18.35
C PRO A 140 -10.42 12.17 -18.42
N GLN A 141 -10.27 13.42 -18.87
CA GLN A 141 -8.98 14.11 -18.91
C GLN A 141 -8.46 14.38 -17.49
N PHE A 142 -9.33 14.85 -16.59
CA PHE A 142 -8.97 15.09 -15.20
C PHE A 142 -8.58 13.79 -14.47
N LEU A 143 -9.28 12.68 -14.73
CA LEU A 143 -8.91 11.36 -14.19
C LEU A 143 -7.50 10.92 -14.62
N THR A 144 -7.19 11.10 -15.91
CA THR A 144 -5.84 10.81 -16.44
C THR A 144 -4.78 11.69 -15.76
N HIS A 145 -5.06 12.97 -15.57
CA HIS A 145 -4.15 13.88 -14.87
C HIS A 145 -3.95 13.52 -13.41
N ILE A 146 -5.00 13.07 -12.70
CA ILE A 146 -4.85 12.56 -11.34
C ILE A 146 -3.94 11.34 -11.34
N GLY A 147 -4.18 10.36 -12.22
CA GLY A 147 -3.36 9.14 -12.28
C GLY A 147 -1.89 9.41 -12.58
N LEU A 148 -1.62 10.32 -13.53
CA LEU A 148 -0.27 10.77 -13.80
C LEU A 148 0.32 11.53 -12.61
N GLY A 149 -0.45 12.43 -11.99
CA GLY A 149 -0.04 13.26 -10.86
C GLY A 149 0.35 12.45 -9.63
N VAL A 150 -0.45 11.45 -9.23
CA VAL A 150 -0.13 10.58 -8.08
C VAL A 150 1.12 9.73 -8.35
N THR A 151 1.28 9.24 -9.57
CA THR A 151 2.46 8.45 -9.99
C THR A 151 3.72 9.31 -10.00
N LEU A 152 3.64 10.50 -10.59
CA LEU A 152 4.76 11.43 -10.69
C LEU A 152 5.16 11.95 -9.31
N ARG A 153 4.19 12.29 -8.45
CA ARG A 153 4.42 12.69 -7.05
C ARG A 153 5.19 11.61 -6.30
N ALA A 154 4.78 10.35 -6.42
CA ALA A 154 5.47 9.22 -5.80
C ALA A 154 6.92 9.11 -6.29
N ALA A 155 7.13 9.12 -7.61
CA ALA A 155 8.46 9.02 -8.20
C ALA A 155 9.38 10.18 -7.75
N ILE A 156 8.92 11.43 -7.84
CA ILE A 156 9.70 12.63 -7.48
C ILE A 156 10.13 12.60 -6.01
N LEU A 157 9.24 12.19 -5.10
CA LEU A 157 9.54 12.20 -3.67
C LEU A 157 10.44 11.03 -3.24
N ILE A 158 10.35 9.88 -3.91
CA ILE A 158 11.03 8.65 -3.48
C ILE A 158 12.39 8.47 -4.18
N ILE A 159 12.56 8.85 -5.45
CA ILE A 159 13.84 8.71 -6.15
C ILE A 159 15.03 9.33 -5.37
N PRO A 160 14.91 10.53 -4.77
CA PRO A 160 16.03 11.11 -4.02
C PRO A 160 16.46 10.28 -2.81
N SER A 161 15.59 9.51 -2.16
CA SER A 161 16.00 8.67 -1.03
C SER A 161 16.93 7.55 -1.47
N LEU A 162 16.70 6.97 -2.66
CA LEU A 162 17.64 6.00 -3.25
C LEU A 162 18.98 6.63 -3.57
N GLY A 163 18.96 7.85 -4.12
CA GLY A 163 20.17 8.62 -4.41
C GLY A 163 20.98 8.89 -3.15
N LEU A 164 20.32 9.29 -2.06
CA LEU A 164 20.97 9.50 -0.77
C LEU A 164 21.59 8.20 -0.23
N ILE A 165 20.91 7.06 -0.34
CA ILE A 165 21.49 5.77 0.08
C ILE A 165 22.69 5.41 -0.80
N LYS A 166 22.52 5.39 -2.11
CA LYS A 166 23.55 4.92 -3.06
C LYS A 166 24.78 5.82 -3.11
N CYS A 167 24.61 7.14 -3.00
CA CYS A 167 25.70 8.09 -3.14
C CYS A 167 26.37 8.44 -1.79
N CYS A 168 25.60 8.47 -0.69
CA CYS A 168 26.11 8.96 0.60
C CYS A 168 26.44 7.84 1.60
N LEU A 169 25.89 6.63 1.45
CA LEU A 169 26.11 5.52 2.39
C LEU A 169 26.98 4.44 1.72
N LYS A 170 28.30 4.48 1.96
CA LYS A 170 29.26 3.57 1.33
C LYS A 170 29.72 2.45 2.27
N HIS A 171 29.68 2.64 3.59
CA HIS A 171 30.16 1.68 4.57
C HIS A 171 29.03 1.18 5.45
N TYR A 172 28.87 -0.15 5.51
CA TYR A 172 27.83 -0.80 6.28
C TYR A 172 28.46 -1.63 7.41
N ARG A 173 27.84 -1.62 8.59
CA ARG A 173 28.26 -2.44 9.74
C ARG A 173 28.10 -3.94 9.47
N THR A 174 27.08 -4.30 8.71
CA THR A 174 26.74 -5.66 8.33
C THR A 174 25.93 -5.64 7.04
N THR A 175 25.94 -6.76 6.31
CA THR A 175 25.06 -7.00 5.15
C THR A 175 23.78 -7.72 5.54
N VAL A 176 23.61 -8.07 6.82
CA VAL A 176 22.42 -8.77 7.32
C VAL A 176 21.33 -7.75 7.66
N VAL A 177 20.21 -7.85 6.95
CA VAL A 177 19.04 -6.99 7.11
C VAL A 177 17.95 -7.79 7.83
N SER A 178 17.55 -7.30 9.01
CA SER A 178 16.50 -7.89 9.84
C SER A 178 15.09 -7.61 9.33
N HIS A 179 14.82 -7.87 8.04
CA HIS A 179 13.51 -7.72 7.41
C HIS A 179 13.29 -8.80 6.33
N SER A 180 12.02 -8.98 5.95
CA SER A 180 11.55 -9.83 4.84
C SER A 180 11.59 -9.16 3.47
N TYR A 181 11.86 -7.86 3.41
CA TYR A 181 11.99 -7.04 2.21
C TYR A 181 12.92 -5.85 2.48
N CYS A 182 13.30 -5.13 1.42
CA CYS A 182 14.16 -3.96 1.52
C CYS A 182 13.42 -2.72 2.04
N GLU A 183 13.35 -2.57 3.36
CA GLU A 183 12.78 -1.40 4.03
C GLU A 183 13.82 -0.27 4.16
N HIS A 184 13.38 0.97 3.93
CA HIS A 184 14.26 2.14 3.89
C HIS A 184 15.06 2.36 5.17
N MET A 185 14.41 2.40 6.33
CA MET A 185 15.10 2.60 7.61
C MET A 185 15.94 1.38 8.02
N ALA A 186 15.57 0.17 7.63
CA ALA A 186 16.33 -1.04 7.88
C ALA A 186 17.69 -0.98 7.21
N ILE A 187 17.78 -0.52 5.95
CA ILE A 187 19.06 -0.34 5.26
C ILE A 187 19.82 0.86 5.81
N VAL A 188 19.16 2.01 5.98
CA VAL A 188 19.81 3.24 6.46
C VAL A 188 20.46 3.01 7.83
N LYS A 189 19.82 2.27 8.75
CA LYS A 189 20.39 1.98 10.09
C LYS A 189 21.64 1.11 10.07
N LEU A 190 21.93 0.40 8.98
CA LEU A 190 23.13 -0.42 8.84
C LEU A 190 24.38 0.41 8.48
N ALA A 191 24.20 1.60 7.91
CA ALA A 191 25.31 2.45 7.52
C ALA A 191 26.09 2.99 8.73
N ILE A 192 27.39 3.22 8.53
CA ILE A 192 28.28 3.80 9.53
C ILE A 192 28.32 5.33 9.41
N GLU A 193 28.14 5.86 8.19
CA GLU A 193 28.12 7.29 7.91
C GLU A 193 26.96 8.03 8.60
N ASP A 194 26.98 9.36 8.53
CA ASP A 194 25.91 10.18 9.09
C ASP A 194 24.58 9.99 8.33
N ILE A 195 23.62 9.36 9.01
CA ILE A 195 22.29 9.07 8.48
C ILE A 195 21.26 10.17 8.75
N ARG A 196 21.64 11.32 9.31
CA ARG A 196 20.70 12.42 9.65
C ARG A 196 19.89 12.89 8.46
N VAL A 197 20.53 13.12 7.30
CA VAL A 197 19.85 13.57 6.08
C VAL A 197 18.83 12.54 5.60
N ASN A 198 19.21 11.27 5.55
CA ASN A 198 18.31 10.16 5.18
C ASN A 198 17.09 10.06 6.12
N LYS A 199 17.30 10.24 7.43
CA LYS A 199 16.23 10.24 8.43
C LYS A 199 15.27 11.42 8.26
N ILE A 200 15.81 12.64 8.13
CA ILE A 200 15.00 13.86 7.97
C ILE A 200 14.21 13.80 6.66
N TYR A 201 14.88 13.44 5.57
CA TYR A 201 14.25 13.32 4.26
C TYR A 201 13.17 12.22 4.25
N GLY A 202 13.46 11.04 4.81
CA GLY A 202 12.46 9.98 4.93
C GLY A 202 11.23 10.40 5.74
N LEU A 203 11.41 11.16 6.83
CA LEU A 203 10.29 11.71 7.61
C LEU A 203 9.52 12.77 6.82
N PHE A 204 10.23 13.64 6.10
CA PHE A 204 9.61 14.63 5.21
C PHE A 204 8.74 13.95 4.14
N VAL A 205 9.25 12.91 3.47
CA VAL A 205 8.50 12.16 2.46
C VAL A 205 7.26 11.48 3.08
N ALA A 206 7.42 10.84 4.24
CA ALA A 206 6.31 10.20 4.94
C ALA A 206 5.20 11.21 5.29
N PHE A 207 5.56 12.38 5.81
CA PHE A 207 4.60 13.45 6.11
C PHE A 207 4.00 14.06 4.83
N ALA A 208 4.83 14.30 3.81
CA ALA A 208 4.40 14.90 2.56
C ALA A 208 3.43 14.01 1.77
N ILE A 209 3.49 12.69 1.98
CA ILE A 209 2.58 11.72 1.35
C ILE A 209 1.42 11.43 2.29
N LEU A 210 1.66 10.67 3.36
CA LEU A 210 0.61 10.16 4.25
C LEU A 210 -0.04 11.28 5.08
N GLY A 211 0.75 12.26 5.52
CA GLY A 211 0.27 13.36 6.36
C GLY A 211 -0.65 14.32 5.60
N PHE A 212 -0.29 14.74 4.39
CA PHE A 212 -1.20 15.56 3.59
C PHE A 212 -2.44 14.78 3.16
N ASP A 213 -2.29 13.54 2.70
CA ASP A 213 -3.42 12.75 2.21
C ASP A 213 -4.45 12.50 3.32
N ILE A 214 -4.02 12.13 4.53
CA ILE A 214 -4.95 11.90 5.66
C ILE A 214 -5.71 13.17 6.06
N ILE A 215 -5.06 14.34 6.01
CA ILE A 215 -5.69 15.63 6.32
C ILE A 215 -6.79 15.92 5.29
N PHE A 216 -6.49 15.85 4.00
CA PHE A 216 -7.48 16.15 2.96
C PHE A 216 -8.61 15.13 2.91
N ILE A 217 -8.33 13.84 3.17
CA ILE A 217 -9.38 12.83 3.25
C ILE A 217 -10.30 13.12 4.44
N THR A 218 -9.73 13.43 5.61
CA THR A 218 -10.51 13.74 6.81
C THR A 218 -11.39 14.97 6.59
N LEU A 219 -10.83 16.05 6.03
CA LEU A 219 -11.61 17.24 5.68
C LEU A 219 -12.75 16.93 4.70
N SER A 220 -12.48 16.09 3.69
CA SER A 220 -13.49 15.66 2.72
C SER A 220 -14.65 14.92 3.41
N TYR A 221 -14.35 13.97 4.30
CA TYR A 221 -15.38 13.21 5.03
C TYR A 221 -16.13 14.04 6.08
N VAL A 222 -15.47 14.99 6.74
CA VAL A 222 -16.15 15.94 7.62
C VAL A 222 -17.22 16.71 6.85
N GLN A 223 -16.89 17.23 5.66
CA GLN A 223 -17.85 17.95 4.82
C GLN A 223 -18.95 17.05 4.27
N ILE A 224 -18.62 15.81 3.89
CA ILE A 224 -19.62 14.80 3.49
C ILE A 224 -20.60 14.58 4.62
N PHE A 225 -20.13 14.35 5.86
CA PHE A 225 -21.01 14.11 6.99
C PHE A 225 -21.87 15.31 7.31
N ILE A 226 -21.32 16.53 7.30
CA ILE A 226 -22.11 17.76 7.48
C ILE A 226 -23.25 17.82 6.45
N THR A 227 -22.94 17.62 5.17
CA THR A 227 -23.93 17.63 4.07
C THR A 227 -24.99 16.54 4.26
N VAL A 228 -24.56 15.32 4.59
CA VAL A 228 -25.48 14.19 4.81
C VAL A 228 -26.41 14.46 5.99
N PHE A 229 -25.91 14.98 7.11
CA PHE A 229 -26.75 15.28 8.28
C PHE A 229 -27.76 16.40 8.04
N GLN A 230 -27.50 17.30 7.08
CA GLN A 230 -28.44 18.34 6.66
C GLN A 230 -29.57 17.83 5.76
N LEU A 231 -29.50 16.59 5.25
CA LEU A 231 -30.56 16.03 4.42
C LEU A 231 -31.84 15.79 5.26
N PRO A 232 -33.01 16.28 4.81
CA PRO A 232 -34.25 16.18 5.58
C PRO A 232 -34.73 14.72 5.73
N GLN A 233 -34.53 13.89 4.70
CA GLN A 233 -35.04 12.52 4.67
C GLN A 233 -34.05 11.52 5.30
N LYS A 234 -34.53 10.66 6.22
CA LYS A 234 -33.73 9.59 6.84
C LYS A 234 -33.22 8.56 5.82
N GLU A 235 -34.01 8.24 4.82
CA GLU A 235 -33.65 7.27 3.77
C GLU A 235 -32.50 7.78 2.90
N ALA A 236 -32.53 9.07 2.54
CA ALA A 236 -31.45 9.71 1.78
C ALA A 236 -30.13 9.69 2.58
N ARG A 237 -30.19 9.93 3.89
CA ARG A 237 -29.04 9.80 4.81
C ARG A 237 -28.48 8.39 4.81
N PHE A 238 -29.33 7.39 5.02
CA PHE A 238 -28.90 6.00 5.09
C PHE A 238 -28.28 5.53 3.76
N LYS A 239 -28.84 5.98 2.63
CA LYS A 239 -28.28 5.70 1.30
C LYS A 239 -26.88 6.30 1.13
N ALA A 240 -26.66 7.55 1.54
CA ALA A 240 -25.35 8.20 1.47
C ALA A 240 -24.31 7.55 2.41
N PHE A 241 -24.70 7.12 3.59
CA PHE A 241 -23.82 6.34 4.48
C PHE A 241 -23.42 5.00 3.86
N ASN A 242 -24.37 4.28 3.28
CA ASN A 242 -24.10 2.99 2.65
C ASN A 242 -23.14 3.09 1.44
N THR A 243 -23.12 4.22 0.73
CA THR A 243 -22.15 4.43 -0.36
C THR A 243 -20.75 4.80 0.15
N CYS A 244 -20.63 5.39 1.33
CA CYS A 244 -19.35 5.81 1.91
C CYS A 244 -18.67 4.71 2.73
N ILE A 245 -19.43 3.76 3.28
CA ILE A 245 -18.93 2.80 4.26
C ILE A 245 -17.75 1.96 3.74
N ALA A 246 -17.80 1.52 2.48
CA ALA A 246 -16.73 0.74 1.86
C ALA A 246 -15.42 1.55 1.82
N HIS A 247 -15.51 2.81 1.42
CA HIS A 247 -14.35 3.71 1.34
C HIS A 247 -13.80 4.06 2.72
N ILE A 248 -14.66 4.29 3.71
CA ILE A 248 -14.24 4.53 5.10
C ILE A 248 -13.54 3.30 5.66
N CYS A 249 -14.06 2.09 5.41
CA CYS A 249 -13.40 0.85 5.83
C CYS A 249 -12.00 0.71 5.22
N VAL A 250 -11.87 0.90 3.90
CA VAL A 250 -10.56 0.83 3.21
C VAL A 250 -9.59 1.90 3.72
N PHE A 251 -10.07 3.14 3.89
CA PHE A 251 -9.28 4.23 4.47
C PHE A 251 -8.79 3.91 5.87
N LEU A 252 -9.70 3.54 6.78
CA LEU A 252 -9.34 3.26 8.17
C LEU A 252 -8.35 2.09 8.23
N GLN A 253 -8.59 1.05 7.43
CA GLN A 253 -7.70 -0.09 7.38
C GLN A 253 -6.28 0.30 6.94
N PHE A 254 -6.13 1.04 5.84
CA PHE A 254 -4.82 1.47 5.34
C PHE A 254 -4.08 2.36 6.34
N TYR A 255 -4.74 3.41 6.84
CA TYR A 255 -4.11 4.41 7.70
C TYR A 255 -3.88 3.93 9.13
N LEU A 256 -4.76 3.10 9.70
CA LEU A 256 -4.53 2.51 11.03
C LEU A 256 -3.33 1.56 10.99
N LEU A 257 -3.26 0.68 9.98
CA LEU A 257 -2.13 -0.23 9.85
C LEU A 257 -0.81 0.53 9.62
N ALA A 258 -0.82 1.59 8.81
CA ALA A 258 0.33 2.48 8.63
C ALA A 258 0.75 3.15 9.94
N PHE A 259 -0.22 3.69 10.68
CA PHE A 259 -0.01 4.38 11.95
C PHE A 259 0.60 3.43 12.99
N PHE A 260 0.03 2.24 13.18
CA PHE A 260 0.55 1.26 14.12
C PHE A 260 1.97 0.78 13.73
N SER A 261 2.23 0.56 12.44
CA SER A 261 3.57 0.18 11.96
C SER A 261 4.61 1.26 12.28
N PHE A 262 4.29 2.54 12.00
CA PHE A 262 5.18 3.66 12.28
C PHE A 262 5.45 3.86 13.78
N PHE A 263 4.40 3.84 14.62
CA PHE A 263 4.53 4.07 16.05
C PHE A 263 5.29 2.94 16.75
N THR A 264 5.02 1.69 16.37
CA THR A 264 5.76 0.56 16.95
C THR A 264 7.25 0.68 16.59
N HIS A 265 7.62 0.97 15.34
CA HIS A 265 9.02 1.15 14.96
C HIS A 265 9.73 2.36 15.63
N ARG A 266 8.99 3.43 15.95
CA ARG A 266 9.55 4.67 16.52
C ARG A 266 9.57 4.72 18.05
N PHE A 267 8.56 4.15 18.71
CA PHE A 267 8.33 4.26 20.17
C PHE A 267 8.28 2.92 20.90
N GLY A 268 8.30 1.79 20.18
CA GLY A 268 8.25 0.45 20.77
C GLY A 268 9.58 -0.06 21.31
N SER A 269 10.27 0.69 22.16
CA SER A 269 11.55 0.25 22.76
C SER A 269 11.45 -1.06 23.54
N HIS A 270 10.24 -1.47 23.92
CA HIS A 270 9.93 -2.69 24.66
C HIS A 270 9.16 -3.73 23.83
N ILE A 271 8.94 -3.49 22.53
CA ILE A 271 8.20 -4.41 21.66
C ILE A 271 9.20 -5.35 20.97
N PRO A 272 8.96 -6.68 20.94
CA PRO A 272 9.87 -7.61 20.29
C PRO A 272 10.04 -7.33 18.77
N PRO A 273 11.25 -7.48 18.22
CA PRO A 273 11.53 -7.24 16.79
C PRO A 273 10.60 -7.96 15.81
N TYR A 274 10.20 -9.20 16.11
CA TYR A 274 9.28 -9.96 15.27
C TYR A 274 7.91 -9.29 15.12
N VAL A 275 7.41 -8.59 16.15
CA VAL A 275 6.10 -7.91 16.12
C VAL A 275 6.14 -6.74 15.14
N HIS A 276 7.23 -5.96 15.15
CA HIS A 276 7.41 -4.85 14.22
C HIS A 276 7.37 -5.31 12.76
N ILE A 277 8.04 -6.42 12.47
CA ILE A 277 8.19 -6.92 11.12
C ILE A 277 6.91 -7.61 10.65
N LEU A 278 6.26 -8.37 11.54
CA LEU A 278 4.95 -8.94 11.24
C LEU A 278 3.92 -7.85 10.96
N LEU A 279 3.89 -6.79 11.77
CA LEU A 279 2.99 -5.66 11.57
C LEU A 279 3.32 -4.88 10.29
N SER A 280 4.60 -4.72 9.95
CA SER A 280 5.03 -4.10 8.69
C SER A 280 4.57 -4.92 7.48
N ASN A 281 4.69 -6.25 7.54
CA ASN A 281 4.19 -7.15 6.50
C ASN A 281 2.65 -7.11 6.41
N LEU A 282 1.95 -7.13 7.54
CA LEU A 282 0.49 -7.03 7.57
C LEU A 282 -0.02 -5.69 7.01
N TYR A 283 0.65 -4.59 7.34
CA TYR A 283 0.32 -3.28 6.77
C TYR A 283 0.38 -3.28 5.23
N LEU A 284 1.35 -3.98 4.65
CA LEU A 284 1.50 -4.09 3.20
C LEU A 284 0.53 -5.09 2.56
N LEU A 285 0.19 -6.17 3.27
CA LEU A 285 -0.54 -7.32 2.74
C LEU A 285 -2.05 -7.23 2.89
N VAL A 286 -2.50 -6.71 4.03
CA VAL A 286 -3.90 -6.76 4.44
C VAL A 286 -4.77 -5.81 3.58
N PRO A 287 -4.37 -4.56 3.25
CA PRO A 287 -5.11 -3.69 2.34
C PRO A 287 -5.38 -4.31 0.97
N PRO A 288 -4.36 -4.73 0.19
CA PRO A 288 -4.58 -5.37 -1.11
C PRO A 288 -5.46 -6.62 -1.07
N PHE A 289 -5.41 -7.38 0.02
CA PHE A 289 -6.22 -8.58 0.22
C PHE A 289 -7.69 -8.26 0.55
N LEU A 290 -7.95 -7.30 1.45
CA LEU A 290 -9.31 -6.99 1.90
C LEU A 290 -10.05 -6.02 0.94
N ASN A 291 -9.33 -5.18 0.20
CA ASN A 291 -9.92 -4.21 -0.73
C ASN A 291 -10.95 -4.88 -1.67
N PRO A 292 -10.63 -5.97 -2.40
CA PRO A 292 -11.60 -6.64 -3.25
C PRO A 292 -12.81 -7.22 -2.52
N ILE A 293 -12.64 -7.67 -1.27
CA ILE A 293 -13.73 -8.21 -0.46
C ILE A 293 -14.68 -7.09 -0.06
N VAL A 294 -14.15 -5.96 0.39
CA VAL A 294 -14.95 -4.79 0.77
C VAL A 294 -15.73 -4.27 -0.44
N TYR A 295 -15.06 -4.09 -1.59
CA TYR A 295 -15.73 -3.62 -2.80
C TYR A 295 -16.68 -4.66 -3.39
N GLY A 296 -16.33 -5.94 -3.41
CA GLY A 296 -17.16 -7.03 -3.94
C GLY A 296 -18.43 -7.29 -3.12
N VAL A 297 -18.36 -7.18 -1.79
CA VAL A 297 -19.53 -7.35 -0.91
C VAL A 297 -20.48 -6.14 -0.99
N LYS A 298 -19.93 -4.93 -1.06
CA LYS A 298 -20.73 -3.69 -1.00
C LYS A 298 -21.20 -3.18 -2.36
N THR A 299 -20.49 -3.49 -3.43
CA THR A 299 -20.82 -3.01 -4.77
C THR A 299 -21.72 -4.01 -5.47
N LYS A 300 -23.02 -3.71 -5.55
CA LYS A 300 -24.02 -4.58 -6.20
C LYS A 300 -23.62 -4.97 -7.62
N GLN A 301 -23.10 -4.03 -8.42
CA GLN A 301 -22.68 -4.31 -9.80
C GLN A 301 -21.51 -5.31 -9.88
N ILE A 302 -20.48 -5.13 -9.05
CA ILE A 302 -19.36 -6.08 -8.96
C ILE A 302 -19.87 -7.43 -8.46
N ARG A 303 -20.67 -7.45 -7.40
CA ARG A 303 -21.27 -8.67 -6.85
C ARG A 303 -22.08 -9.45 -7.88
N ASP A 304 -22.97 -8.78 -8.61
CA ASP A 304 -23.85 -9.43 -9.57
C ASP A 304 -23.04 -9.99 -10.77
N HIS A 305 -21.94 -9.33 -11.18
CA HIS A 305 -21.00 -9.88 -12.17
C HIS A 305 -20.17 -11.04 -11.64
N VAL A 306 -19.66 -10.96 -10.41
CA VAL A 306 -18.96 -12.07 -9.74
C VAL A 306 -19.88 -13.29 -9.69
N LEU A 307 -21.13 -13.12 -9.26
CA LEU A 307 -22.13 -14.19 -9.25
C LEU A 307 -22.36 -14.75 -10.66
N LYS A 308 -22.51 -13.92 -11.69
CA LYS A 308 -22.63 -14.42 -13.08
C LYS A 308 -21.42 -15.26 -13.48
N VAL A 309 -20.19 -14.81 -13.23
CA VAL A 309 -18.97 -15.55 -13.60
C VAL A 309 -18.86 -16.89 -12.85
N PHE A 310 -19.18 -16.94 -11.56
CA PHE A 310 -19.09 -18.17 -10.76
C PHE A 310 -20.27 -19.13 -10.97
N PHE A 311 -21.48 -18.62 -11.23
CA PHE A 311 -22.68 -19.46 -11.39
C PHE A 311 -22.95 -19.89 -12.85
N PHE A 312 -22.53 -19.13 -13.89
CA PHE A 312 -22.63 -19.61 -15.27
C PHE A 312 -21.57 -20.65 -15.64
N LYS A 313 -20.44 -20.72 -14.93
CA LYS A 313 -19.43 -21.79 -15.12
C LYS A 313 -19.89 -23.17 -14.61
N LYS A 314 -21.08 -23.27 -14.02
CA LYS A 314 -21.68 -24.54 -13.56
C LYS A 314 -22.68 -25.14 -14.56
N VAL A 315 -22.90 -24.50 -15.72
CA VAL A 315 -23.77 -25.00 -16.80
C VAL A 315 -22.99 -25.02 -18.11
N THR A 316 -21.95 -25.84 -18.16
CA THR A 316 -21.34 -26.40 -19.39
C THR A 316 -20.61 -27.67 -19.00
#